data_AF-A0A7S2UDS7-F1
#
_entry.id   AF-A0A7S2UDS7-F1
#
_cell.length_a   1.000
_cell.length_b   1.000
_cell.length_c   1.000
_cell.angle_alpha   90.00
_cell.angle_beta   90.00
_cell.angle_gamma   90.00
#
_symmetry.space_group_name_H-M   'P 1'
#
loop_
_entity.id
_entity.type
_entity.pdbx_description
1 polymer ?
#
loop_
_entity_poly.entity_id
_entity_poly.type
_entity_poly.pdbx_seq_one_letter_code
_entity_poly.pdbx_strand_id
1 'polypeptide(L)'
;GKFVQACSFLSLTLSVDNQIIHPSRCYGLWTRYPGAKWKTKEDIPYFYRDFDQTSAEYIMRIDADYSKVRDAVRKRFPQRPFQYMLDYLALEELTHNVSRREGLLTDIKKSFQESEQLGQILTPCNAIHELDIQCRFFTDDIPYGLLIAKWIAQELDVETPFIDEVIAWASKLRGWTFTNEDGTIDTDYCLKNLLLTGIPPAYGILDVSEILD
;
A
#
# COMPACT_ATOMS: atom_id res chain seq x y z
N GLY A 1 1.97 -2.00 28.16
CA GLY A 1 1.24 -2.76 27.12
C GLY A 1 1.58 -4.23 27.23
N LYS A 2 0.73 -5.11 26.70
CA LYS A 2 1.03 -6.53 26.52
C LYS A 2 1.64 -6.70 25.13
N PHE A 3 2.82 -7.30 25.04
CA PHE A 3 3.43 -7.65 23.76
C PHE A 3 3.00 -9.07 23.36
N VAL A 4 2.71 -9.26 22.08
CA VAL A 4 2.38 -10.57 21.50
C VAL A 4 3.26 -10.79 20.28
N GLN A 5 3.80 -12.00 20.15
CA GLN A 5 4.63 -12.37 19.02
C GLN A 5 3.74 -12.82 17.85
N ALA A 6 3.97 -12.27 16.66
CA ALA A 6 3.38 -12.77 15.43
C ALA A 6 4.03 -14.10 15.02
N CYS A 7 3.28 -14.98 14.35
CA CYS A 7 3.76 -16.31 14.01
C CYS A 7 4.81 -16.37 12.89
N SER A 8 4.96 -15.28 12.13
CA SER A 8 5.92 -15.13 11.05
C SER A 8 6.08 -13.67 10.67
N PHE A 9 7.20 -13.33 10.03
CA PHE A 9 7.39 -12.01 9.43
C PHE A 9 6.34 -11.72 8.36
N LEU A 10 6.02 -12.72 7.52
CA LEU A 10 4.96 -12.63 6.51
C LEU A 10 3.59 -12.20 7.08
N SER A 11 3.26 -12.63 8.30
CA SER A 11 2.00 -12.22 8.96
C SER A 11 1.92 -10.72 9.17
N LEU A 12 3.04 -10.04 9.40
CA LEU A 12 3.09 -8.59 9.59
C LEU A 12 3.23 -7.87 8.25
N THR A 13 4.02 -8.41 7.32
CA THR A 13 4.23 -7.83 5.98
C THR A 13 2.93 -7.68 5.18
N LEU A 14 1.98 -8.60 5.35
CA LEU A 14 0.68 -8.56 4.67
C LEU A 14 -0.44 -7.91 5.51
N SER A 15 -0.10 -7.34 6.67
CA SER A 15 -0.99 -6.53 7.51
C SER A 15 -0.68 -5.06 7.29
N VAL A 16 -1.36 -4.46 6.33
CA VAL A 16 -0.92 -3.21 5.70
C VAL A 16 -1.78 -2.01 6.09
N ASP A 17 -1.11 -0.88 6.23
CA ASP A 17 -1.69 0.41 6.62
C ASP A 17 -1.21 1.52 5.65
N ASN A 18 -0.14 2.25 6.00
CA ASN A 18 0.47 3.29 5.13
C ASN A 18 0.74 2.82 3.69
N GLN A 19 1.15 1.55 3.53
CA GLN A 19 1.45 0.92 2.25
C GLN A 19 0.26 0.90 1.29
N ILE A 20 -0.97 1.02 1.79
CA ILE A 20 -2.18 1.13 0.97
C ILE A 20 -2.79 2.54 1.03
N ILE A 21 -2.71 3.24 2.16
CA ILE A 21 -3.27 4.58 2.33
C ILE A 21 -2.59 5.58 1.40
N HIS A 22 -1.26 5.68 1.45
CA HIS A 22 -0.55 6.71 0.72
C HIS A 22 -0.65 6.52 -0.80
N PRO A 23 -0.41 5.31 -1.36
CA PRO A 23 -0.57 5.11 -2.80
C PRO A 23 -2.00 5.35 -3.28
N SER A 24 -3.01 4.90 -2.52
CA SER A 24 -4.43 5.14 -2.86
C SER A 24 -4.77 6.62 -2.89
N ARG A 25 -4.30 7.39 -1.91
CA ARG A 25 -4.56 8.83 -1.84
C ARG A 25 -3.83 9.59 -2.93
N CYS A 26 -2.55 9.30 -3.16
CA CYS A 26 -1.78 9.90 -4.25
C CYS A 26 -2.40 9.59 -5.63
N TYR A 27 -2.84 8.34 -5.84
CA TYR A 27 -3.49 7.94 -7.08
C TYR A 27 -4.87 8.60 -7.24
N GLY A 28 -5.68 8.67 -6.18
CA GLY A 28 -6.96 9.37 -6.16
C GLY A 28 -6.83 10.87 -6.47
N LEU A 29 -5.81 11.54 -5.92
CA LEU A 29 -5.50 12.93 -6.26
C LEU A 29 -5.10 13.07 -7.73
N TRP A 30 -4.30 12.14 -8.27
CA TRP A 30 -3.87 12.16 -9.66
C TRP A 30 -5.00 11.90 -10.66
N THR A 31 -5.96 11.04 -10.33
CA THR A 31 -7.14 10.79 -11.19
C THR A 31 -8.14 11.93 -11.12
N ARG A 32 -8.31 12.54 -9.93
CA ARG A 32 -9.23 13.67 -9.71
C ARG A 32 -8.72 14.98 -10.30
N TYR A 33 -7.43 15.26 -10.17
CA TYR A 33 -6.77 16.45 -10.68
C TYR A 33 -5.80 16.01 -11.77
N PRO A 34 -6.04 16.29 -13.06
CA PRO A 34 -5.19 15.80 -14.14
C PRO A 34 -3.70 16.08 -13.92
N GLY A 35 -2.91 15.02 -13.73
CA GLY A 35 -1.47 15.12 -13.46
C GLY A 35 -1.12 15.57 -12.03
N ALA A 36 -2.10 15.60 -11.13
CA ALA A 36 -2.03 16.11 -9.76
C ALA A 36 -1.38 17.51 -9.69
N LYS A 37 -1.91 18.44 -10.50
CA LYS A 37 -1.43 19.84 -10.60
C LYS A 37 -2.50 20.82 -10.12
N TRP A 38 -2.09 21.80 -9.33
CA TRP A 38 -2.95 22.84 -8.78
C TRP A 38 -2.51 24.23 -9.25
N LYS A 39 -3.43 25.21 -9.31
CA LYS A 39 -3.08 26.55 -9.82
C LYS A 39 -2.33 27.35 -8.77
N THR A 40 -2.82 27.32 -7.53
CA THR A 40 -2.19 27.97 -6.40
C THR A 40 -1.98 26.99 -5.24
N LYS A 41 -1.22 27.42 -4.23
CA LYS A 41 -0.99 26.63 -3.01
C LYS A 41 -2.28 26.37 -2.24
N GLU A 42 -3.22 27.31 -2.30
CA GLU A 42 -4.51 27.25 -1.61
C GLU A 42 -5.47 26.24 -2.25
N ASP A 43 -5.26 25.90 -3.54
CA ASP A 43 -6.02 24.87 -4.25
C ASP A 43 -5.57 23.44 -3.87
N ILE A 44 -4.42 23.29 -3.20
CA ILE A 44 -3.88 21.99 -2.81
C ILE A 44 -4.72 21.43 -1.66
N PRO A 45 -5.39 20.28 -1.83
CA PRO A 45 -6.15 19.67 -0.74
C PRO A 45 -5.20 19.20 0.36
N TYR A 46 -5.70 19.22 1.60
CA TYR A 46 -5.03 18.54 2.70
C TYR A 46 -5.03 17.03 2.44
N PHE A 47 -3.99 16.35 2.91
CA PHE A 47 -3.81 14.94 2.55
C PHE A 47 -4.92 14.07 3.15
N TYR A 48 -5.23 14.25 4.44
CA TYR A 48 -6.27 13.49 5.14
C TYR A 48 -7.58 14.27 5.37
N ARG A 49 -7.54 15.55 5.74
CA ARG A 49 -8.77 16.30 6.03
C ARG A 49 -9.70 16.42 4.82
N ASP A 50 -9.12 16.51 3.63
CA ASP A 50 -9.87 16.62 2.37
C ASP A 50 -9.94 15.26 1.65
N PHE A 51 -9.88 14.14 2.39
CA PHE A 51 -9.98 12.78 1.83
C PHE A 51 -11.26 12.64 0.99
N ASP A 52 -11.12 12.12 -0.22
CA ASP A 52 -12.26 11.92 -1.12
C ASP A 52 -12.69 10.46 -1.21
N GLN A 53 -13.89 10.27 -1.74
CA GLN A 53 -14.52 8.96 -1.84
C GLN A 53 -13.71 8.02 -2.75
N THR A 54 -13.16 8.55 -3.85
CA THR A 54 -12.33 7.78 -4.79
C THR A 54 -11.08 7.23 -4.12
N SER A 55 -10.42 8.03 -3.28
CA SER A 55 -9.26 7.60 -2.49
C SER A 55 -9.62 6.49 -1.51
N ALA A 56 -10.79 6.58 -0.85
CA ALA A 56 -11.28 5.53 0.04
C ALA A 56 -11.64 4.23 -0.70
N GLU A 57 -12.24 4.34 -1.88
CA GLU A 57 -12.51 3.20 -2.76
C GLU A 57 -11.22 2.53 -3.24
N TYR A 58 -10.17 3.30 -3.51
CA TYR A 58 -8.86 2.78 -3.91
C TYR A 58 -8.19 2.01 -2.78
N ILE A 59 -8.30 2.46 -1.52
CA ILE A 59 -7.84 1.67 -0.35
C ILE A 59 -8.49 0.29 -0.38
N MET A 60 -9.82 0.23 -0.55
CA MET A 60 -10.56 -1.03 -0.59
C MET A 60 -10.18 -1.91 -1.79
N ARG A 61 -9.89 -1.33 -2.96
CA ARG A 61 -9.44 -2.08 -4.14
C ARG A 61 -8.04 -2.67 -3.94
N ILE A 62 -7.11 -1.92 -3.35
CA ILE A 62 -5.77 -2.44 -3.02
C ILE A 62 -5.91 -3.54 -1.97
N ASP A 63 -6.68 -3.31 -0.90
CA ASP A 63 -6.84 -4.31 0.15
C ASP A 63 -7.59 -5.57 -0.32
N ALA A 64 -8.44 -5.46 -1.34
CA ALA A 64 -9.05 -6.62 -2.01
C ALA A 64 -8.00 -7.49 -2.73
N ASP A 65 -7.00 -6.89 -3.37
CA ASP A 65 -5.88 -7.63 -3.95
C ASP A 65 -4.98 -8.25 -2.87
N TYR A 66 -4.66 -7.50 -1.81
CA TYR A 66 -3.98 -8.08 -0.64
C TYR A 66 -4.78 -9.23 -0.03
N SER A 67 -6.11 -9.16 -0.01
CA SER A 67 -6.95 -10.25 0.51
C SER A 67 -6.77 -11.54 -0.28
N LYS A 68 -6.71 -11.46 -1.62
CA LYS A 68 -6.40 -12.64 -2.46
C LYS A 68 -5.03 -13.22 -2.13
N VAL A 69 -4.02 -12.37 -1.95
CA VAL A 69 -2.66 -12.79 -1.57
C VAL A 69 -2.65 -13.46 -0.20
N ARG A 70 -3.30 -12.83 0.80
CA ARG A 70 -3.45 -13.38 2.16
C ARG A 70 -4.13 -14.75 2.13
N ASP A 71 -5.17 -14.92 1.33
CA ASP A 71 -5.89 -16.19 1.21
C ASP A 71 -5.04 -17.27 0.55
N ALA A 72 -4.27 -16.93 -0.49
CA ALA A 72 -3.32 -17.85 -1.10
C ALA A 72 -2.20 -18.27 -0.13
N VAL A 73 -1.68 -17.33 0.68
CA VAL A 73 -0.71 -17.62 1.75
C VAL A 73 -1.30 -18.59 2.77
N ARG A 74 -2.53 -18.35 3.25
CA ARG A 74 -3.21 -19.27 4.19
C ARG A 74 -3.41 -20.65 3.59
N LYS A 75 -3.78 -20.73 2.30
CA LYS A 75 -3.95 -21.99 1.58
C LYS A 75 -2.62 -22.74 1.40
N ARG A 76 -1.53 -22.02 1.12
CA ARG A 76 -0.19 -22.59 0.92
C ARG A 76 0.42 -23.09 2.23
N PHE A 77 0.10 -22.43 3.36
CA PHE A 77 0.66 -22.71 4.68
C PHE A 77 -0.43 -22.87 5.77
N PRO A 78 -1.33 -23.87 5.65
CA PRO A 78 -2.49 -24.02 6.52
C PRO A 78 -2.15 -24.33 7.99
N GLN A 79 -0.91 -24.75 8.25
CA GLN A 79 -0.39 -25.04 9.59
C GLN A 79 0.00 -23.79 10.39
N ARG A 80 0.11 -22.61 9.74
CA ARG A 80 0.47 -21.35 10.40
C ARG A 80 -0.80 -20.58 10.77
N PRO A 81 -0.88 -19.96 11.97
CA PRO A 81 -2.12 -19.33 12.43
C PRO A 81 -2.42 -17.98 11.77
N PHE A 82 -1.40 -17.24 11.31
CA PHE A 82 -1.51 -15.91 10.68
C PHE A 82 -2.48 -14.94 11.37
N GLN A 83 -2.54 -14.98 12.71
CA GLN A 83 -3.50 -14.21 13.51
C GLN A 83 -3.46 -12.71 13.22
N TYR A 84 -2.26 -12.18 12.91
CA TYR A 84 -2.03 -10.76 12.67
C TYR A 84 -1.89 -10.42 11.19
N MET A 85 -2.22 -11.34 10.28
CA MET A 85 -2.30 -11.05 8.84
C MET A 85 -3.66 -10.44 8.52
N LEU A 86 -3.84 -9.19 8.93
CA LEU A 86 -5.12 -8.51 8.97
C LEU A 86 -5.41 -7.77 7.66
N ASP A 87 -6.70 -7.63 7.36
CA ASP A 87 -7.19 -6.62 6.40
C ASP A 87 -7.12 -5.23 7.03
N TYR A 88 -7.24 -4.19 6.20
CA TYR A 88 -7.09 -2.80 6.64
C TYR A 88 -8.04 -2.46 7.80
N LEU A 89 -9.31 -2.82 7.69
CA LEU A 89 -10.32 -2.49 8.70
C LEU A 89 -10.11 -3.24 10.01
N ALA A 90 -9.60 -4.47 9.95
CA ALA A 90 -9.28 -5.27 11.14
C ALA A 90 -8.02 -4.73 11.84
N LEU A 91 -7.04 -4.24 11.07
CA LEU A 91 -5.86 -3.57 11.61
C LEU A 91 -6.24 -2.25 12.29
N GLU A 92 -7.11 -1.45 11.66
CA GLU A 92 -7.62 -0.20 12.23
C GLU A 92 -8.40 -0.43 13.54
N GLU A 93 -9.26 -1.44 13.58
CA GLU A 93 -9.98 -1.86 14.80
C GLU A 93 -9.00 -2.25 15.93
N LEU A 94 -7.95 -3.00 15.59
CA LEU A 94 -6.92 -3.41 16.56
C LEU A 94 -6.10 -2.21 17.07
N THR A 95 -5.75 -1.28 16.19
CA THR A 95 -4.84 -0.16 16.50
C THR A 95 -5.55 0.94 17.29
N HIS A 96 -6.78 1.27 16.91
CA HIS A 96 -7.52 2.39 17.50
C HIS A 96 -8.49 1.98 18.61
N ASN A 97 -8.65 0.68 18.88
CA ASN A 97 -9.64 0.12 19.82
C ASN A 97 -11.08 0.62 19.54
N VAL A 98 -11.36 1.02 18.30
CA VAL A 98 -12.70 1.38 17.86
C VAL A 98 -13.35 0.10 17.37
N SER A 99 -14.56 -0.21 17.79
CA SER A 99 -15.23 -1.43 17.31
C SER A 99 -15.89 -1.19 15.96
N ARG A 100 -15.86 -2.16 15.03
CA ARG A 100 -16.64 -2.08 13.77
C ARG A 100 -18.14 -1.81 14.00
N ARG A 101 -18.65 -2.09 15.21
CA ARG A 101 -20.04 -1.89 15.62
C ARG A 101 -20.46 -0.42 15.76
N GLU A 102 -19.50 0.50 15.88
CA GLU A 102 -19.79 1.94 15.99
C GLU A 102 -19.90 2.66 14.63
N GLY A 103 -19.78 1.93 13.50
CA GLY A 103 -20.01 2.45 12.15
C GLY A 103 -18.94 3.42 11.61
N LEU A 104 -18.09 4.00 12.48
CA LEU A 104 -16.97 4.87 12.06
C LEU A 104 -15.92 4.12 11.23
N LEU A 105 -15.59 2.89 11.59
CA LEU A 105 -14.60 2.08 10.85
C LEU A 105 -15.09 1.67 9.46
N THR A 106 -16.40 1.61 9.21
CA THR A 106 -16.90 1.29 7.87
C THR A 106 -16.84 2.47 6.89
N ASP A 107 -16.64 3.69 7.40
CA ASP A 107 -16.51 4.90 6.58
C ASP A 107 -15.07 5.44 6.65
N ILE A 108 -14.20 4.81 5.86
CA ILE A 108 -12.76 5.14 5.74
C ILE A 108 -12.55 6.63 5.43
N LYS A 109 -13.41 7.21 4.60
CA LYS A 109 -13.32 8.63 4.27
C LYS A 109 -13.54 9.46 5.53
N LYS A 110 -14.64 9.22 6.23
CA LYS A 110 -14.99 9.95 7.45
C LYS A 110 -13.92 9.81 8.53
N SER A 111 -13.35 8.61 8.72
CA SER A 111 -12.30 8.39 9.73
C SER A 111 -11.07 9.27 9.50
N PHE A 112 -10.64 9.46 8.26
CA PHE A 112 -9.55 10.39 7.93
C PHE A 112 -9.94 11.86 8.06
N GLN A 113 -11.16 12.23 7.64
CA GLN A 113 -11.62 13.62 7.69
C GLN A 113 -11.79 14.14 9.13
N GLU A 114 -12.21 13.27 10.06
CA GLU A 114 -12.46 13.60 11.46
C GLU A 114 -11.21 13.46 12.37
N SER A 115 -10.10 12.92 11.85
CA SER A 115 -8.88 12.76 12.61
C SER A 115 -8.21 14.11 12.92
N GLU A 116 -8.26 14.51 14.20
CA GLU A 116 -7.59 15.74 14.68
C GLU A 116 -6.07 15.69 14.45
N GLN A 117 -5.46 14.51 14.59
CA GLN A 117 -4.02 14.31 14.45
C GLN A 117 -3.58 14.40 12.99
N LEU A 118 -4.31 13.77 12.07
CA LEU A 118 -3.95 13.71 10.65
C LEU A 118 -4.43 14.94 9.86
N GLY A 119 -5.44 15.65 10.36
CA GLY A 119 -6.10 16.74 9.64
C GLY A 119 -5.23 17.96 9.32
N GLN A 120 -4.03 18.06 9.90
CA GLN A 120 -3.06 19.13 9.63
C GLN A 120 -2.00 18.75 8.58
N ILE A 121 -1.97 17.50 8.12
CA ILE A 121 -0.95 17.04 7.18
C ILE A 121 -1.30 17.53 5.77
N LEU A 122 -0.35 18.26 5.19
CA LEU A 122 -0.44 18.78 3.83
C LEU A 122 -0.12 17.68 2.82
N THR A 123 -0.74 17.76 1.64
CA THR A 123 -0.34 16.93 0.51
C THR A 123 1.11 17.27 0.09
N PRO A 124 2.00 16.27 -0.09
CA PRO A 124 3.35 16.53 -0.57
C PRO A 124 3.32 17.12 -1.98
N CYS A 125 3.77 18.36 -2.11
CA CYS A 125 3.81 19.05 -3.40
C CYS A 125 5.16 19.75 -3.60
N ASN A 126 5.57 19.84 -4.86
CA ASN A 126 6.75 20.58 -5.26
C ASN A 126 6.47 22.10 -5.34
N ALA A 127 7.51 22.89 -5.64
CA ALA A 127 7.43 24.35 -5.70
C ALA A 127 6.49 24.92 -6.78
N ILE A 128 6.06 24.09 -7.74
CA ILE A 128 5.15 24.46 -8.82
C ILE A 128 3.73 23.88 -8.63
N HIS A 129 3.40 23.48 -7.40
CA HIS A 129 2.08 22.94 -7.02
C HIS A 129 1.70 21.68 -7.80
N GLU A 130 2.64 20.74 -7.94
CA GLU A 130 2.36 19.40 -8.43
C GLU A 130 2.67 18.37 -7.34
N LEU A 131 1.97 17.24 -7.32
CA LEU A 131 2.24 16.14 -6.39
C LEU A 131 3.72 15.76 -6.45
N ASP A 132 4.39 15.78 -5.30
CA ASP A 132 5.81 15.48 -5.24
C ASP A 132 6.04 13.97 -5.38
N ILE A 133 6.32 13.54 -6.61
CA ILE A 133 6.62 12.14 -6.90
C ILE A 133 7.92 11.65 -6.25
N GLN A 134 8.76 12.53 -5.68
CA GLN A 134 9.99 12.16 -4.98
C GLN A 134 9.77 11.90 -3.48
N CYS A 135 8.57 12.16 -2.96
CA CYS A 135 8.28 11.94 -1.54
C CYS A 135 8.23 10.45 -1.16
N ARG A 136 8.27 10.18 0.16
CA ARG A 136 8.28 8.83 0.73
C ARG A 136 7.03 8.00 0.39
N PHE A 137 5.91 8.65 0.10
CA PHE A 137 4.70 7.95 -0.36
C PHE A 137 4.94 7.21 -1.68
N PHE A 138 5.89 7.67 -2.49
CA PHE A 138 6.34 6.96 -3.67
C PHE A 138 7.57 6.11 -3.38
N THR A 139 8.64 6.66 -2.78
CA THR A 139 9.92 5.94 -2.63
C THR A 139 9.88 4.79 -1.65
N ASP A 140 8.96 4.80 -0.69
CA ASP A 140 8.93 3.81 0.39
C ASP A 140 7.72 2.89 0.16
N ASP A 141 6.49 3.43 0.18
CA ASP A 141 5.27 2.62 0.22
C ASP A 141 5.01 1.78 -1.04
N ILE A 142 5.56 2.16 -2.19
CA ILE A 142 5.41 1.41 -3.44
C ILE A 142 6.47 0.30 -3.55
N PRO A 143 7.79 0.60 -3.61
CA PRO A 143 8.80 -0.45 -3.76
C PRO A 143 9.01 -1.30 -2.51
N TYR A 144 8.63 -0.84 -1.31
CA TYR A 144 8.70 -1.58 -0.05
C TYR A 144 7.34 -1.97 0.54
N GLY A 145 6.25 -1.74 -0.19
CA GLY A 145 4.91 -2.19 0.18
C GLY A 145 4.26 -2.94 -0.96
N LEU A 146 3.64 -2.21 -1.90
CA LEU A 146 2.89 -2.79 -3.01
C LEU A 146 3.69 -3.78 -3.85
N LEU A 147 4.96 -3.48 -4.14
CA LEU A 147 5.82 -4.34 -4.95
C LEU A 147 6.17 -5.66 -4.24
N ILE A 148 6.26 -5.65 -2.90
CA ILE A 148 6.45 -6.87 -2.10
C ILE A 148 5.21 -7.75 -2.21
N ALA A 149 4.02 -7.16 -2.08
CA ALA A 149 2.77 -7.90 -2.23
C ALA A 149 2.61 -8.49 -3.64
N LYS A 150 2.99 -7.73 -4.68
CA LYS A 150 3.03 -8.22 -6.07
C LYS A 150 3.99 -9.40 -6.23
N TRP A 151 5.17 -9.36 -5.62
CA TRP A 151 6.11 -10.48 -5.67
C TRP A 151 5.52 -11.74 -5.03
N ILE A 152 4.93 -11.61 -3.85
CA ILE A 152 4.28 -12.74 -3.15
C ILE A 152 3.12 -13.29 -4.00
N ALA A 153 2.34 -12.40 -4.62
CA ALA A 153 1.25 -12.79 -5.50
C ALA A 153 1.74 -13.59 -6.71
N GLN A 154 2.84 -13.16 -7.34
CA GLN A 154 3.46 -13.86 -8.46
C GLN A 154 3.94 -15.26 -8.06
N GLU A 155 4.62 -15.41 -6.93
CA GLU A 155 5.08 -16.71 -6.41
C GLU A 155 3.94 -17.68 -6.07
N LEU A 156 2.74 -17.14 -5.83
CA LEU A 156 1.54 -17.89 -5.49
C LEU A 156 0.53 -18.02 -6.63
N ASP A 157 0.87 -17.53 -7.84
CA ASP A 157 0.00 -17.52 -9.02
C ASP A 157 -1.34 -16.80 -8.76
N VAL A 158 -1.26 -15.61 -8.16
CA VAL A 158 -2.42 -14.76 -7.80
C VAL A 158 -2.37 -13.45 -8.57
N GLU A 159 -3.47 -13.12 -9.25
CA GLU A 159 -3.64 -11.82 -9.90
C GLU A 159 -3.93 -10.70 -8.89
N THR A 160 -3.28 -9.55 -9.09
CA THR A 160 -3.44 -8.34 -8.27
C THR A 160 -3.67 -7.11 -9.15
N PRO A 161 -4.77 -7.07 -9.92
CA PRO A 161 -4.98 -6.11 -11.00
C PRO A 161 -4.92 -4.64 -10.59
N PHE A 162 -5.32 -4.29 -9.37
CA PHE A 162 -5.27 -2.90 -8.92
C PHE A 162 -3.92 -2.52 -8.33
N ILE A 163 -3.23 -3.45 -7.65
CA ILE A 163 -1.81 -3.25 -7.30
C ILE A 163 -0.99 -3.04 -8.57
N ASP A 164 -1.24 -3.83 -9.62
CA ASP A 164 -0.60 -3.71 -10.94
C ASP A 164 -0.86 -2.34 -11.57
N GLU A 165 -2.11 -1.88 -11.55
CA GLU A 165 -2.50 -0.56 -12.05
C GLU A 165 -1.72 0.57 -11.35
N VAL A 166 -1.64 0.53 -10.02
CA VAL A 166 -0.96 1.56 -9.20
C VAL A 166 0.56 1.50 -9.40
N ILE A 167 1.17 0.31 -9.44
CA ILE A 167 2.61 0.15 -9.71
C ILE A 167 2.95 0.68 -11.10
N ALA A 168 2.16 0.36 -12.12
CA ALA A 168 2.37 0.82 -13.48
C ALA A 168 2.24 2.35 -13.60
N TRP A 169 1.23 2.94 -12.94
CA TRP A 169 1.06 4.40 -12.86
C TRP A 169 2.27 5.09 -12.23
N ALA A 170 2.70 4.64 -11.05
CA ALA A 170 3.83 5.24 -10.35
C ALA A 170 5.14 5.05 -11.12
N SER A 171 5.33 3.86 -11.71
CA SER A 171 6.49 3.55 -12.53
C SER A 171 6.61 4.47 -13.75
N LYS A 172 5.48 4.74 -14.43
CA LYS A 172 5.44 5.69 -15.54
C LYS A 172 5.82 7.11 -15.11
N LEU A 173 5.33 7.57 -13.96
CA LEU A 173 5.67 8.91 -13.45
C LEU A 173 7.14 9.03 -13.08
N ARG A 174 7.75 7.95 -12.57
CA ARG A 174 9.11 7.97 -12.01
C ARG A 174 10.19 7.39 -12.92
N GLY A 175 9.82 6.86 -14.09
CA GLY A 175 10.76 6.15 -14.95
C GLY A 175 11.27 4.85 -14.33
N TRP A 176 10.41 4.17 -13.55
CA TRP A 176 10.71 2.84 -13.06
C TRP A 176 10.31 1.75 -14.05
N THR A 177 10.94 0.60 -13.91
CA THR A 177 10.65 -0.61 -14.69
C THR A 177 10.52 -1.77 -13.70
N PHE A 178 9.60 -1.67 -12.75
CA PHE A 178 9.43 -2.71 -11.72
C PHE A 178 8.78 -3.99 -12.27
N THR A 179 8.03 -3.87 -13.37
CA THR A 179 7.35 -5.00 -14.01
C THR A 179 7.65 -5.01 -15.50
N ASN A 180 7.74 -6.22 -16.06
CA ASN A 180 7.81 -6.50 -17.49
C ASN A 180 6.47 -6.21 -18.19
N GLU A 181 6.45 -6.28 -19.53
CA GLU A 181 5.24 -6.06 -20.33
C GLU A 181 4.13 -7.09 -20.05
N ASP A 182 4.49 -8.30 -19.62
CA ASP A 182 3.56 -9.36 -19.23
C ASP A 182 3.05 -9.23 -17.79
N GLY A 183 3.45 -8.17 -17.08
CA GLY A 183 3.05 -7.90 -15.69
C GLY A 183 3.82 -8.69 -14.63
N THR A 184 4.82 -9.49 -15.01
CA THR A 184 5.75 -10.12 -14.06
C THR A 184 6.77 -9.11 -13.54
N ILE A 185 7.36 -9.37 -12.37
CA ILE A 185 8.41 -8.51 -11.80
C ILE A 185 9.68 -8.58 -12.65
N ASP A 186 10.18 -7.41 -13.04
CA ASP A 186 11.50 -7.27 -13.65
C ASP A 186 12.55 -7.34 -12.52
N THR A 187 13.04 -8.55 -12.27
CA THR A 187 13.99 -8.82 -11.19
C THR A 187 15.33 -8.13 -11.45
N ASP A 188 15.78 -8.06 -12.71
CA ASP A 188 17.04 -7.40 -13.06
C ASP A 188 16.99 -5.91 -12.71
N TYR A 189 15.89 -5.24 -13.06
CA TYR A 189 15.69 -3.84 -12.68
C TYR A 189 15.55 -3.68 -11.17
N CYS A 190 14.72 -4.50 -10.51
CA CYS A 190 14.42 -4.35 -9.09
C CYS A 190 15.64 -4.58 -8.19
N LEU A 191 16.63 -5.35 -8.66
CA LEU A 191 17.86 -5.68 -7.94
C LEU A 191 19.09 -4.89 -8.39
N LYS A 192 18.96 -4.01 -9.40
CA LYS A 192 20.12 -3.31 -10.01
C LYS A 192 20.93 -2.45 -9.04
N ASN A 193 20.31 -1.96 -7.97
CA ASN A 193 20.95 -1.15 -6.94
C ASN A 193 20.54 -1.68 -5.56
N LEU A 194 21.48 -1.64 -4.61
CA LEU A 194 21.18 -1.88 -3.20
C LEU A 194 20.06 -0.94 -2.73
N LEU A 195 19.07 -1.51 -2.06
CA LEU A 195 17.93 -0.76 -1.49
C LEU A 195 17.16 0.04 -2.55
N LEU A 196 17.04 -0.47 -3.77
CA LEU A 196 16.07 0.09 -4.73
C LEU A 196 14.65 -0.36 -4.42
N THR A 197 14.49 -1.62 -4.01
CA THR A 197 13.22 -2.25 -3.70
C THR A 197 13.32 -3.11 -2.46
N GLY A 198 12.15 -3.41 -1.88
CA GLY A 198 12.02 -4.31 -0.73
C GLY A 198 11.65 -5.74 -1.10
N ILE A 199 11.66 -6.11 -2.38
CA ILE A 199 11.24 -7.45 -2.78
C ILE A 199 12.16 -8.51 -2.14
N PRO A 200 11.62 -9.67 -1.74
CA PRO A 200 12.41 -10.70 -1.04
C PRO A 200 13.72 -11.13 -1.75
N PRO A 201 13.80 -11.20 -3.09
CA PRO A 201 15.05 -11.51 -3.78
C PRO A 201 16.20 -10.53 -3.51
N ALA A 202 15.91 -9.28 -3.11
CA ALA A 202 16.94 -8.31 -2.72
C ALA A 202 17.71 -8.72 -1.46
N TYR A 203 17.18 -9.68 -0.70
CA TYR A 203 17.76 -10.23 0.52
C TYR A 203 18.17 -11.70 0.37
N GLY A 204 18.16 -12.23 -0.85
CA GLY A 204 18.48 -13.64 -1.13
C GLY A 204 17.34 -14.62 -0.85
N ILE A 205 16.11 -14.13 -0.64
CA ILE A 205 14.92 -14.96 -0.46
C ILE A 205 14.24 -15.16 -1.81
N LEU A 206 14.20 -16.41 -2.30
CA LEU A 206 13.74 -16.71 -3.65
C LEU A 206 12.41 -17.47 -3.68
N ASP A 207 11.99 -18.07 -2.57
CA ASP A 207 10.70 -18.74 -2.42
C ASP A 207 9.91 -18.13 -1.25
N VAL A 208 8.60 -17.95 -1.43
CA VAL A 208 7.71 -17.39 -0.40
C VAL A 208 7.74 -18.17 0.94
N SER A 209 8.07 -19.46 0.93
CA SER A 209 8.23 -20.28 2.13
C SER A 209 9.43 -19.88 2.99
N GLU A 210 10.45 -19.24 2.40
CA GLU A 210 11.62 -18.74 3.13
C GLU A 210 11.30 -17.47 3.94
N ILE A 211 10.17 -16.79 3.68
CA ILE A 211 9.73 -15.58 4.42
C ILE A 211 9.02 -15.94 5.73
N LEU A 212 8.76 -17.23 5.98
CA LEU A 212 7.97 -17.67 7.12
C LEU A 212 8.72 -17.60 8.45
N ASP A 213 10.06 -17.63 8.44
CA ASP A 213 10.93 -17.75 9.61
C ASP A 213 12.06 -16.72 9.57
#